data_AF-A0A1S3YSQ1-F1
#
_entry.id   AF-A0A1S3YSQ1-F1
#
_cell.length_a   1.000
_cell.length_b   1.000
_cell.length_c   1.000
_cell.angle_alpha   90.00
_cell.angle_beta   90.00
_cell.angle_gamma   90.00
#
_symmetry.space_group_name_H-M   'P 1'
#
loop_
_entity.id
_entity.type
_entity.pdbx_description
1 polymer ?
#
loop_
_entity_poly.entity_id
_entity_poly.type
_entity_poly.pdbx_seq_one_letter_code
_entity_poly.pdbx_strand_id
1 'polypeptide(L)'
;MQIRVNFPIGLKIKKKGKERMLSCQWSSFSRVCYSSPFSLQQFNIKALNLNRHYCLTKSSMEDSSSQVSPSPFQFLTKKPYEPPQWASHLSPLPSHTFSLGHFPTPIHKWNLPNLPKDTEVWLKRDDISGMQLSGNKVRKLEFLLGDAVAQGADCIVTIGGIQSNHCRATAVAAKYLNLDCYLILRTSKLLVDKDPGLIGNLLVERLVGAHIDLVSKEEYAKVGSEALTKLLKEELLNEGRKPYVIPVGGSNSLGTWGYIEAIRE
;
A
#
# COMPACT_ATOMS: atom_id res chain seq x y z
N MET A 1 -31.85 4.46 8.61
CA MET A 1 -31.16 5.48 9.44
C MET A 1 -29.65 5.34 9.18
N GLN A 2 -29.13 6.06 8.18
CA GLN A 2 -27.72 5.99 7.77
C GLN A 2 -26.93 7.10 8.45
N ILE A 3 -25.97 6.73 9.29
CA ILE A 3 -25.00 7.67 9.86
C ILE A 3 -23.89 7.86 8.83
N ARG A 4 -23.91 8.99 8.12
CA ARG A 4 -22.79 9.46 7.30
C ARG A 4 -21.73 10.05 8.22
N VAL A 5 -20.56 9.42 8.31
CA VAL A 5 -19.38 10.01 8.95
C VAL A 5 -18.55 10.70 7.85
N ASN A 6 -18.70 12.01 7.71
CA ASN A 6 -17.84 12.84 6.87
C ASN A 6 -16.54 13.15 7.63
N PHE A 7 -15.39 12.73 7.14
CA PHE A 7 -14.09 13.28 7.55
C PHE A 7 -13.76 14.49 6.67
N PRO A 8 -13.70 15.72 7.21
CA PRO A 8 -13.15 16.85 6.49
C PRO A 8 -11.64 16.87 6.72
N ILE A 9 -10.84 16.50 5.72
CA ILE A 9 -9.46 16.98 5.66
C ILE A 9 -9.53 18.39 5.06
N GLY A 10 -9.78 19.36 5.93
CA GLY A 10 -9.82 20.77 5.59
C GLY A 10 -9.36 21.57 6.81
N LEU A 11 -8.34 22.40 6.63
CA LEU A 11 -7.91 23.38 7.62
C LEU A 11 -9.10 24.30 7.92
N LYS A 12 -9.64 24.25 9.15
CA LYS A 12 -10.62 25.25 9.62
C LYS A 12 -9.88 26.41 10.28
N ILE A 13 -9.77 27.53 9.57
CA ILE A 13 -9.44 28.83 10.16
C ILE A 13 -10.75 29.57 10.39
N LYS A 14 -11.11 29.82 11.65
CA LYS A 14 -12.28 30.61 12.03
C LYS A 14 -11.86 32.07 12.11
N LYS A 15 -12.31 32.92 11.17
CA LYS A 15 -12.23 34.38 11.29
C LYS A 15 -13.61 34.98 11.08
N LYS A 16 -14.02 35.92 11.94
CA LYS A 16 -15.31 36.60 11.88
C LYS A 16 -15.51 37.26 10.51
N GLY A 17 -16.62 36.94 9.85
CA GLY A 17 -17.22 37.72 8.77
C GLY A 17 -16.59 37.55 7.38
N LYS A 18 -17.38 36.97 6.46
CA LYS A 18 -17.19 36.82 5.00
C LYS A 18 -16.33 35.63 4.53
N GLU A 19 -17.04 34.64 3.96
CA GLU A 19 -16.48 33.55 3.17
C GLU A 19 -16.09 34.03 1.76
N ARG A 20 -14.90 33.69 1.31
CA ARG A 20 -14.56 33.56 -0.13
C ARG A 20 -13.73 32.29 -0.31
N MET A 21 -14.16 31.43 -1.22
CA MET A 21 -13.35 30.32 -1.73
C MET A 21 -12.33 30.86 -2.72
N LEU A 22 -11.04 30.57 -2.51
CA LEU A 22 -10.00 30.68 -3.52
C LEU A 22 -9.49 29.26 -3.81
N SER A 23 -9.65 28.82 -5.04
CA SER A 23 -9.08 27.58 -5.57
C SER A 23 -7.63 27.83 -6.01
N CYS A 24 -6.66 27.11 -5.46
CA CYS A 24 -5.31 27.04 -6.00
C CYS A 24 -5.14 25.72 -6.75
N GLN A 25 -5.06 25.80 -8.09
CA GLN A 25 -4.57 24.72 -8.94
C GLN A 25 -3.03 24.64 -8.80
N TRP A 26 -2.51 23.47 -8.47
CA TRP A 26 -1.09 23.17 -8.64
C TRP A 26 -0.87 22.65 -10.06
N SER A 27 -0.32 23.49 -10.94
CA SER A 27 0.26 23.05 -12.21
C SER A 27 1.73 22.68 -11.97
N SER A 28 2.11 21.45 -12.31
CA SER A 28 3.51 21.02 -12.27
C SER A 28 4.13 21.22 -13.65
N PHE A 29 5.07 22.17 -13.73
CA PHE A 29 6.04 22.26 -14.81
C PHE A 29 7.19 21.29 -14.51
N SER A 30 7.44 20.33 -15.40
CA SER A 30 8.77 19.75 -15.57
C SER A 30 8.92 19.33 -17.02
N ARG A 31 9.60 20.18 -17.78
CA ARG A 31 10.11 19.91 -19.12
C ARG A 31 11.56 19.49 -18.93
N VAL A 32 11.87 18.21 -19.13
CA VAL A 32 13.24 17.75 -19.33
C VAL A 32 13.24 17.01 -20.65
N CYS A 33 13.81 17.65 -21.66
CA CYS A 33 14.06 17.07 -22.97
C CYS A 33 15.23 16.08 -22.84
N TYR A 34 15.02 14.83 -23.23
CA TYR A 34 16.11 13.97 -23.71
C TYR A 34 15.83 13.60 -25.17
N SER A 35 16.70 14.09 -26.04
CA SER A 35 16.74 13.77 -27.46
C SER A 35 17.76 12.65 -27.70
N SER A 36 17.29 11.46 -28.10
CA SER A 36 17.85 10.65 -29.21
C SER A 36 17.20 9.26 -29.23
N PRO A 37 17.08 8.62 -30.40
CA PRO A 37 16.24 7.44 -30.59
C PRO A 37 17.04 6.16 -30.38
N PHE A 38 16.74 5.41 -29.32
CA PHE A 38 17.11 4.00 -29.26
C PHE A 38 15.90 3.14 -29.58
N SER A 39 16.01 2.46 -30.71
CA SER A 39 15.13 1.41 -31.23
C SER A 39 14.65 0.47 -30.12
N LEU A 40 13.33 0.34 -29.98
CA LEU A 40 12.65 -0.61 -29.11
C LEU A 40 12.89 -2.03 -29.63
N GLN A 41 13.99 -2.66 -29.21
CA GLN A 41 13.99 -4.12 -29.14
C GLN A 41 13.08 -4.54 -28.00
N GLN A 42 12.05 -5.29 -28.38
CA GLN A 42 11.12 -6.02 -27.52
C GLN A 42 11.92 -6.76 -26.42
N PHE A 43 11.95 -6.21 -25.20
CA PHE A 43 12.45 -6.93 -24.04
C PHE A 43 11.42 -8.01 -23.71
N ASN A 44 11.65 -9.18 -24.30
CA ASN A 44 10.94 -10.40 -23.98
C ASN A 44 11.49 -10.87 -22.62
N ILE A 45 10.97 -10.31 -21.53
CA ILE A 45 11.23 -10.80 -20.17
C ILE A 45 10.50 -12.15 -20.09
N LYS A 46 11.17 -13.22 -20.54
CA LYS A 46 10.83 -14.56 -20.09
C LYS A 46 10.95 -14.52 -18.58
N ALA A 47 9.82 -14.64 -17.88
CA ALA A 47 9.79 -14.88 -16.45
C ALA A 47 10.75 -16.04 -16.19
N LEU A 48 11.90 -15.74 -15.57
CA LEU A 48 12.78 -16.76 -15.04
C LEU A 48 11.94 -17.49 -14.00
N ASN A 49 11.52 -18.69 -14.37
CA ASN A 49 10.84 -19.64 -13.50
C ASN A 49 11.86 -20.07 -12.44
N LEU A 50 12.10 -19.20 -11.47
CA LEU A 50 12.90 -19.48 -10.29
C LEU A 50 12.05 -20.40 -9.41
N ASN A 51 12.10 -21.70 -9.70
CA ASN A 51 11.91 -22.73 -8.71
C ASN A 51 12.91 -22.47 -7.58
N ARG A 52 12.52 -21.71 -6.56
CA ARG A 52 13.27 -21.59 -5.32
C ARG A 52 12.27 -21.61 -4.18
N HIS A 53 12.16 -22.80 -3.61
CA HIS A 53 11.68 -23.03 -2.26
C HIS A 53 12.13 -21.87 -1.37
N TYR A 54 11.17 -21.15 -0.78
CA TYR A 54 11.45 -20.55 0.50
C TYR A 54 11.87 -21.69 1.42
N CYS A 55 13.11 -21.63 1.90
CA CYS A 55 13.47 -22.33 3.12
C CYS A 55 12.71 -21.62 4.26
N LEU A 56 11.40 -21.89 4.34
CA LEU A 56 10.70 -21.80 5.61
C LEU A 56 11.38 -22.88 6.44
N THR A 57 12.30 -22.48 7.31
CA THR A 57 12.93 -23.37 8.27
C THR A 57 11.81 -24.11 9.01
N LYS A 58 11.57 -25.37 8.65
CA LYS A 58 10.92 -26.32 9.53
C LYS A 58 11.88 -26.50 10.70
N SER A 59 11.66 -25.72 11.75
CA SER A 59 12.21 -26.00 13.06
C SER A 59 11.53 -27.28 13.56
N SER A 60 12.08 -28.43 13.17
CA SER A 60 11.88 -29.67 13.91
C SER A 60 12.39 -29.44 15.32
N MET A 61 11.53 -29.73 16.31
CA MET A 61 11.86 -29.72 17.72
C MET A 61 13.06 -30.62 17.97
N GLU A 62 14.23 -30.02 18.20
CA GLU A 62 15.31 -30.62 18.99
C GLU A 62 15.82 -29.58 19.97
N ASP A 63 15.79 -29.99 21.22
CA ASP A 63 16.08 -29.24 22.42
C ASP A 63 17.59 -28.92 22.46
N SER A 64 17.97 -27.66 22.24
CA SER A 64 19.28 -27.18 22.66
C SER A 64 19.22 -25.69 23.00
N SER A 65 19.47 -25.40 24.26
CA SER A 65 19.53 -24.08 24.85
C SER A 65 20.74 -23.30 24.32
N SER A 66 20.59 -22.63 23.20
CA SER A 66 21.46 -21.51 22.82
C SER A 66 20.60 -20.28 22.63
N GLN A 67 20.70 -19.33 23.56
CA GLN A 67 20.09 -18.01 23.43
C GLN A 67 20.77 -17.25 22.28
N VAL A 68 20.25 -17.42 21.07
CA VAL A 68 20.56 -16.55 19.95
C VAL A 68 19.80 -15.25 20.19
N SER A 69 20.52 -14.19 20.57
CA SER A 69 19.97 -12.85 20.64
C SER A 69 19.31 -12.51 19.29
N PRO A 70 18.02 -12.15 19.26
CA PRO A 70 17.35 -11.89 17.99
C PRO A 70 18.07 -10.76 17.26
N SER A 71 18.41 -11.00 15.99
CA SER A 71 18.93 -9.97 15.09
C SER A 71 18.05 -8.70 15.22
N PRO A 72 18.63 -7.51 15.42
CA PRO A 72 17.86 -6.28 15.61
C PRO A 72 17.01 -5.91 14.38
N PHE A 73 17.29 -6.52 13.23
CA PHE A 73 16.53 -6.32 12.00
C PHE A 73 15.84 -7.62 11.59
N GLN A 74 14.53 -7.66 11.80
CA GLN A 74 13.65 -8.78 11.45
C GLN A 74 12.79 -8.42 10.23
N PHE A 75 13.40 -7.99 9.13
CA PHE A 75 12.67 -7.67 7.89
C PHE A 75 12.08 -8.94 7.26
N LEU A 76 10.86 -8.86 6.73
CA LEU A 76 10.07 -9.96 6.14
C LEU A 76 9.76 -11.13 7.09
N THR A 77 9.88 -10.94 8.40
CA THR A 77 9.46 -11.97 9.36
C THR A 77 8.00 -11.82 9.73
N LYS A 78 7.28 -12.94 9.78
CA LYS A 78 5.98 -13.02 10.44
C LYS A 78 6.18 -12.88 11.95
N LYS A 79 5.38 -12.04 12.61
CA LYS A 79 5.41 -11.82 14.06
C LYS A 79 4.01 -12.07 14.63
N PRO A 80 3.88 -12.72 15.80
CA PRO A 80 2.63 -12.66 16.55
C PRO A 80 2.36 -11.20 16.94
N TYR A 81 1.08 -10.84 17.00
CA TYR A 81 0.66 -9.50 17.41
C TYR A 81 -0.35 -9.61 18.54
N GLU A 82 -0.08 -8.90 19.63
CA GLU A 82 -0.97 -8.77 20.77
C GLU A 82 -1.56 -7.36 20.78
N PRO A 83 -2.86 -7.20 20.49
CA PRO A 83 -3.53 -5.92 20.59
C PRO A 83 -3.41 -5.31 21.99
N PRO A 84 -3.18 -3.99 22.13
CA PRO A 84 -3.18 -3.35 23.44
C PRO A 84 -4.53 -3.55 24.14
N GLN A 85 -4.48 -3.70 25.47
CA GLN A 85 -5.65 -4.05 26.29
C GLN A 85 -6.87 -3.14 26.06
N TRP A 86 -6.64 -1.83 25.91
CA TRP A 86 -7.71 -0.86 25.64
C TRP A 86 -8.42 -1.10 24.30
N ALA A 87 -7.74 -1.72 23.32
CA ALA A 87 -8.26 -1.98 21.98
C ALA A 87 -8.88 -3.39 21.83
N SER A 88 -8.92 -4.19 22.91
CA SER A 88 -9.47 -5.56 22.91
C SER A 88 -10.93 -5.67 22.44
N HIS A 89 -11.70 -4.58 22.51
CA HIS A 89 -13.09 -4.52 22.06
C HIS A 89 -13.23 -4.20 20.56
N LEU A 90 -12.14 -3.87 19.87
CA LEU A 90 -12.14 -3.59 18.44
C LEU A 90 -12.19 -4.89 17.62
N SER A 91 -12.75 -4.82 16.41
CA SER A 91 -12.86 -5.97 15.51
C SER A 91 -12.54 -5.59 14.05
N PRO A 92 -11.83 -6.45 13.30
CA PRO A 92 -11.20 -7.69 13.74
C PRO A 92 -9.94 -7.43 14.57
N LEU A 93 -9.61 -8.36 15.46
CA LEU A 93 -8.34 -8.38 16.20
C LEU A 93 -7.27 -9.08 15.35
N PRO A 94 -6.18 -8.40 14.97
CA PRO A 94 -5.06 -9.04 14.30
C PRO A 94 -4.35 -10.00 15.25
N SER A 95 -3.99 -11.17 14.74
CA SER A 95 -3.18 -12.16 15.46
C SER A 95 -1.71 -12.12 15.05
N HIS A 96 -1.42 -11.59 13.86
CA HIS A 96 -0.08 -11.58 13.28
C HIS A 96 0.15 -10.34 12.43
N THR A 97 1.42 -9.98 12.27
CA THR A 97 1.89 -8.97 11.32
C THR A 97 3.10 -9.48 10.56
N PHE A 98 3.42 -8.84 9.44
CA PHE A 98 4.73 -8.95 8.80
C PHE A 98 5.51 -7.67 9.01
N SER A 99 6.80 -7.79 9.35
CA SER A 99 7.69 -6.63 9.36
C SER A 99 8.06 -6.26 7.92
N LEU A 100 7.39 -5.24 7.40
CA LEU A 100 7.54 -4.73 6.03
C LEU A 100 8.12 -3.31 6.02
N GLY A 101 8.01 -2.58 7.12
CA GLY A 101 8.54 -1.22 7.24
C GLY A 101 9.69 -1.08 8.24
N HIS A 102 10.46 -0.01 8.07
CA HIS A 102 11.41 0.46 9.07
C HIS A 102 10.70 1.41 10.03
N PHE A 103 10.44 0.93 11.25
CA PHE A 103 9.75 1.66 12.32
C PHE A 103 10.58 1.65 13.61
N PRO A 104 10.48 2.68 14.48
CA PRO A 104 9.64 3.87 14.33
C PRO A 104 10.17 4.83 13.27
N THR A 105 9.28 5.56 12.58
CA THR A 105 9.70 6.62 11.63
C THR A 105 10.03 7.92 12.39
N PRO A 106 11.02 8.71 11.92
CA PRO A 106 11.49 9.87 12.65
C PRO A 106 10.45 11.00 12.67
N ILE A 107 10.42 11.74 13.77
CA ILE A 107 9.71 13.01 13.91
C ILE A 107 10.75 14.13 13.96
N HIS A 108 10.62 15.16 13.14
CA HIS A 108 11.49 16.33 13.23
C HIS A 108 10.72 17.64 13.10
N LYS A 109 11.26 18.69 13.72
CA LYS A 109 10.74 20.05 13.63
C LYS A 109 11.04 20.64 12.26
N TRP A 110 10.04 21.25 11.63
CA TRP A 110 10.18 21.94 10.36
C TRP A 110 10.10 23.45 10.56
N ASN A 111 11.25 24.09 10.41
CA ASN A 111 11.40 25.53 10.57
C ASN A 111 10.89 26.24 9.30
N LEU A 112 9.57 26.42 9.22
CA LEU A 112 8.94 27.18 8.14
C LEU A 112 9.04 28.68 8.39
N PRO A 113 9.29 29.50 7.36
CA PRO A 113 9.27 30.95 7.50
C PRO A 113 7.84 31.45 7.75
N ASN A 114 7.71 32.57 8.47
CA ASN A 114 6.44 33.27 8.70
C ASN A 114 5.35 32.48 9.45
N LEU A 115 5.75 31.56 10.34
CA LEU A 115 4.80 30.92 11.25
C LEU A 115 4.23 31.96 12.24
N PRO A 116 2.95 31.81 12.65
CA PRO A 116 2.40 32.62 13.74
C PRO A 116 3.25 32.50 15.00
N LYS A 117 3.20 33.52 15.86
CA LYS A 117 3.85 33.47 17.17
C LYS A 117 3.37 32.23 17.94
N ASP A 118 4.31 31.61 18.67
CA ASP A 118 4.08 30.42 19.48
C ASP A 118 3.53 29.20 18.71
N THR A 119 3.83 29.10 17.41
CA THR A 119 3.45 27.96 16.56
C THR A 119 4.67 27.18 16.12
N GLU A 120 4.64 25.86 16.32
CA GLU A 120 5.65 24.93 15.82
C GLU A 120 5.03 23.95 14.82
N VAL A 121 5.81 23.56 13.81
CA VAL A 121 5.42 22.52 12.86
C VAL A 121 6.38 21.35 13.00
N TRP A 122 5.81 20.15 13.13
CA TRP A 122 6.53 18.89 13.27
C TRP A 122 6.06 17.91 12.20
N LEU A 123 6.96 17.06 11.71
CA LEU A 123 6.68 16.07 10.67
C LEU A 123 7.03 14.67 11.15
N LYS A 124 6.04 13.78 11.18
CA LYS A 124 6.23 12.33 11.22
C LYS A 124 6.55 11.84 9.80
N ARG A 125 7.78 11.37 9.57
CA ARG A 125 8.30 11.01 8.25
C ARG A 125 8.01 9.56 7.87
N ASP A 126 6.72 9.25 7.74
CA ASP A 126 6.24 7.94 7.31
C ASP A 126 6.69 7.57 5.88
N ASP A 127 7.13 8.53 5.08
CA ASP A 127 7.78 8.32 3.78
C ASP A 127 9.13 7.58 3.89
N ILE A 128 9.78 7.59 5.05
CA ILE A 128 11.07 6.91 5.30
C ILE A 128 10.86 5.47 5.81
N SER A 129 9.65 4.92 5.70
CA SER A 129 9.34 3.54 6.12
C SER A 129 9.95 2.41 5.26
N GLY A 130 10.73 2.75 4.22
CA GLY A 130 11.40 1.80 3.31
C GLY A 130 11.10 2.11 1.85
N MET A 131 12.11 2.20 0.98
CA MET A 131 12.01 2.88 -0.33
C MET A 131 10.94 2.30 -1.28
N GLN A 132 10.83 0.99 -1.40
CA GLN A 132 9.95 0.31 -2.36
C GLN A 132 8.50 0.27 -1.87
N LEU A 133 8.32 0.17 -0.55
CA LEU A 133 7.04 0.13 0.13
C LEU A 133 6.57 1.52 0.58
N SER A 134 7.46 2.51 0.50
CA SER A 134 7.45 3.82 1.15
C SER A 134 6.09 4.46 1.35
N GLY A 135 5.94 4.98 2.56
CA GLY A 135 4.87 5.86 2.95
C GLY A 135 3.87 5.19 3.85
N ASN A 136 2.77 5.91 3.97
CA ASN A 136 1.65 5.66 4.84
C ASN A 136 0.97 4.27 4.64
N LYS A 137 1.24 3.58 3.53
CA LYS A 137 0.60 2.30 3.17
C LYS A 137 1.24 1.09 3.84
N VAL A 138 2.56 1.12 4.10
CA VAL A 138 3.30 -0.02 4.66
C VAL A 138 2.71 -0.45 6.00
N ARG A 139 2.44 0.52 6.87
CA ARG A 139 1.85 0.30 8.19
C ARG A 139 0.58 -0.54 8.12
N LYS A 140 -0.28 -0.27 7.14
CA LYS A 140 -1.53 -1.03 6.96
C LYS A 140 -1.25 -2.43 6.40
N LEU A 141 -0.32 -2.52 5.45
CA LEU A 141 0.01 -3.76 4.76
C LEU A 141 0.64 -4.81 5.69
N GLU A 142 1.35 -4.41 6.75
CA GLU A 142 1.88 -5.36 7.76
C GLU A 142 0.77 -6.25 8.34
N PHE A 143 -0.39 -5.66 8.60
CA PHE A 143 -1.56 -6.35 9.16
C PHE A 143 -2.38 -7.06 8.07
N LEU A 144 -2.66 -6.35 6.97
CA LEU A 144 -3.48 -6.88 5.87
C LEU A 144 -2.86 -8.13 5.24
N LEU A 145 -1.54 -8.12 5.01
CA LEU A 145 -0.84 -9.28 4.47
C LEU A 145 -0.59 -10.36 5.53
N GLY A 146 -0.49 -9.96 6.80
CA GLY A 146 -0.50 -10.90 7.93
C GLY A 146 -1.76 -11.78 7.91
N ASP A 147 -2.91 -11.15 7.74
CA ASP A 147 -4.22 -11.82 7.62
C ASP A 147 -4.35 -12.59 6.30
N ALA A 148 -3.93 -12.03 5.17
CA ALA A 148 -3.97 -12.72 3.87
C ALA A 148 -3.21 -14.06 3.89
N VAL A 149 -1.99 -14.06 4.43
CA VAL A 149 -1.19 -15.28 4.56
C VAL A 149 -1.80 -16.24 5.58
N ALA A 150 -2.35 -15.74 6.69
CA ALA A 150 -3.03 -16.58 7.68
C ALA A 150 -4.27 -17.30 7.10
N GLN A 151 -4.97 -16.66 6.17
CA GLN A 151 -6.10 -17.24 5.44
C GLN A 151 -5.67 -18.17 4.28
N GLY A 152 -4.36 -18.33 4.05
CA GLY A 152 -3.83 -19.19 3.00
C GLY A 152 -4.06 -18.64 1.59
N ALA A 153 -4.11 -17.31 1.46
CA ALA A 153 -4.18 -16.65 0.16
C ALA A 153 -2.92 -16.96 -0.68
N ASP A 154 -3.10 -17.06 -1.99
CA ASP A 154 -2.01 -17.22 -2.96
C ASP A 154 -1.83 -15.98 -3.85
N CYS A 155 -2.82 -15.09 -3.86
CA CYS A 155 -2.77 -13.83 -4.58
C CYS A 155 -3.52 -12.71 -3.86
N ILE A 156 -3.12 -11.48 -4.15
CA ILE A 156 -3.71 -10.24 -3.65
C ILE A 156 -4.40 -9.50 -4.78
N VAL A 157 -5.63 -9.05 -4.55
CA VAL A 157 -6.39 -8.17 -5.44
C VAL A 157 -6.51 -6.80 -4.80
N THR A 158 -6.16 -5.74 -5.53
CA THR A 158 -6.40 -4.37 -5.06
C THR A 158 -6.67 -3.42 -6.24
N ILE A 159 -7.12 -2.21 -5.92
CA ILE A 159 -7.51 -1.20 -6.91
C ILE A 159 -6.98 0.19 -6.53
N GLY A 160 -6.66 1.00 -7.55
CA GLY A 160 -6.18 2.37 -7.38
C GLY A 160 -6.13 3.15 -8.68
N GLY A 161 -5.50 4.33 -8.66
CA GLY A 161 -5.16 5.03 -9.91
C GLY A 161 -3.87 4.49 -10.55
N ILE A 162 -3.64 4.81 -11.82
CA ILE A 162 -2.44 4.41 -12.59
C ILE A 162 -1.09 4.79 -11.93
N GLN A 163 -1.07 5.75 -11.00
CA GLN A 163 0.11 6.14 -10.21
C GLN A 163 -0.12 5.94 -8.70
N SER A 164 -0.87 4.91 -8.32
CA SER A 164 -1.22 4.66 -6.92
C SER A 164 -0.04 4.17 -6.10
N ASN A 165 0.38 4.95 -5.10
CA ASN A 165 1.35 4.48 -4.09
C ASN A 165 0.87 3.22 -3.36
N HIS A 166 -0.46 3.05 -3.20
CA HIS A 166 -1.05 1.85 -2.59
C HIS A 166 -0.86 0.61 -3.45
N CYS A 167 -1.11 0.72 -4.76
CA CYS A 167 -0.97 -0.41 -5.67
C CYS A 167 0.50 -0.83 -5.77
N ARG A 168 1.42 0.13 -5.96
CA ARG A 168 2.86 -0.10 -5.90
C ARG A 168 3.27 -0.82 -4.61
N ALA A 169 2.94 -0.25 -3.45
CA ALA A 169 3.35 -0.83 -2.17
C ALA A 169 2.75 -2.24 -1.97
N THR A 170 1.50 -2.45 -2.38
CA THR A 170 0.84 -3.76 -2.30
C THR A 170 1.53 -4.78 -3.21
N ALA A 171 1.83 -4.43 -4.45
CA ALA A 171 2.50 -5.32 -5.41
C ALA A 171 3.88 -5.75 -4.94
N VAL A 172 4.68 -4.80 -4.44
CA VAL A 172 6.00 -5.10 -3.87
C VAL A 172 5.87 -5.99 -2.64
N ALA A 173 4.96 -5.67 -1.71
CA ALA A 173 4.80 -6.43 -0.48
C ALA A 173 4.27 -7.85 -0.73
N ALA A 174 3.30 -8.00 -1.64
CA ALA A 174 2.82 -9.30 -2.10
C ALA A 174 3.97 -10.13 -2.65
N LYS A 175 4.83 -9.52 -3.49
CA LYS A 175 5.97 -10.23 -4.07
C LYS A 175 6.99 -10.70 -3.04
N TYR A 176 7.26 -9.91 -2.01
CA TYR A 176 8.11 -10.33 -0.88
C TYR A 176 7.57 -11.56 -0.15
N LEU A 177 6.25 -11.73 -0.11
CA LEU A 177 5.59 -12.84 0.57
C LEU A 177 5.22 -13.98 -0.38
N ASN A 178 5.74 -13.96 -1.62
CA ASN A 178 5.46 -14.94 -2.66
C ASN A 178 3.97 -15.08 -3.01
N LEU A 179 3.25 -13.96 -2.98
CA LEU A 179 1.87 -13.84 -3.42
C LEU A 179 1.85 -13.16 -4.79
N ASP A 180 1.04 -13.67 -5.71
CA ASP A 180 0.77 -12.95 -6.95
C ASP A 180 -0.05 -11.68 -6.63
N CYS A 181 0.07 -10.65 -7.47
CA CYS A 181 -0.66 -9.41 -7.27
C CYS A 181 -1.43 -9.02 -8.53
N TYR A 182 -2.73 -8.82 -8.38
CA TYR A 182 -3.63 -8.35 -9.42
C TYR A 182 -4.11 -6.95 -9.07
N LEU A 183 -3.85 -6.02 -9.98
CA LEU A 183 -4.09 -4.60 -9.81
C LEU A 183 -5.12 -4.11 -10.82
N ILE A 184 -6.21 -3.55 -10.32
CA ILE A 184 -7.13 -2.78 -11.15
C ILE A 184 -6.67 -1.31 -11.10
N LEU A 185 -6.24 -0.75 -12.23
CA LEU A 185 -5.68 0.61 -12.31
C LEU A 185 -6.56 1.55 -13.13
N ARG A 186 -7.04 2.60 -12.46
CA ARG A 186 -7.87 3.64 -13.06
C ARG A 186 -7.05 4.61 -13.90
N THR A 187 -7.42 4.75 -15.17
CA THR A 187 -6.85 5.68 -16.13
C THR A 187 -7.94 6.44 -16.91
N SER A 188 -7.56 7.39 -17.78
CA SER A 188 -8.53 8.11 -18.61
C SER A 188 -9.09 7.22 -19.72
N LYS A 189 -10.32 7.50 -20.16
CA LYS A 189 -10.96 6.76 -21.27
C LYS A 189 -10.13 6.71 -22.56
N LEU A 190 -9.33 7.74 -22.84
CA LEU A 190 -8.47 7.80 -24.03
C LEU A 190 -7.23 6.87 -23.96
N LEU A 191 -6.89 6.41 -22.76
CA LEU A 191 -5.69 5.64 -22.46
C LEU A 191 -6.00 4.22 -21.95
N VAL A 192 -7.27 3.88 -21.69
CA VAL A 192 -7.64 2.58 -21.11
C VAL A 192 -7.29 1.41 -22.03
N ASP A 193 -7.43 1.60 -23.34
CA ASP A 193 -7.11 0.58 -24.35
C ASP A 193 -5.69 0.70 -24.91
N LYS A 194 -4.83 1.51 -24.28
CA LYS A 194 -3.45 1.75 -24.72
C LYS A 194 -2.47 1.26 -23.68
N ASP A 195 -1.30 0.79 -24.10
CA ASP A 195 -0.22 0.48 -23.17
C ASP A 195 0.23 1.79 -22.46
N PRO A 196 0.05 1.90 -21.13
CA PRO A 196 0.48 3.08 -20.36
C PRO A 196 2.02 3.19 -20.24
N GLY A 197 2.77 2.21 -20.74
CA GLY A 197 4.23 2.21 -20.76
C GLY A 197 4.85 1.96 -19.39
N LEU A 198 6.07 2.45 -19.19
CA LEU A 198 6.89 2.18 -18.01
C LEU A 198 7.19 3.48 -17.24
N ILE A 199 6.18 4.05 -16.57
CA ILE A 199 6.28 5.35 -15.89
C ILE A 199 5.97 5.28 -14.40
N GLY A 200 6.79 5.94 -13.56
CA GLY A 200 6.52 6.14 -12.14
C GLY A 200 6.23 4.84 -11.37
N ASN A 201 5.15 4.81 -10.60
CA ASN A 201 4.71 3.65 -9.80
C ASN A 201 4.44 2.41 -10.67
N LEU A 202 3.88 2.60 -11.87
CA LEU A 202 3.56 1.53 -12.80
C LEU A 202 4.81 0.74 -13.26
N LEU A 203 5.95 1.43 -13.43
CA LEU A 203 7.21 0.75 -13.74
C LEU A 203 7.55 -0.29 -12.66
N VAL A 204 7.41 0.07 -11.39
CA VAL A 204 7.69 -0.82 -10.26
C VAL A 204 6.70 -1.98 -10.20
N GLU A 205 5.41 -1.69 -10.38
CA GLU A 205 4.33 -2.71 -10.42
C GLU A 205 4.60 -3.77 -11.49
N ARG A 206 4.99 -3.34 -12.70
CA ARG A 206 5.39 -4.26 -13.79
C ARG A 206 6.67 -5.02 -13.49
N LEU A 207 7.67 -4.36 -12.90
CA LEU A 207 8.97 -4.97 -12.59
C LEU A 207 8.85 -6.10 -11.56
N VAL A 208 7.94 -5.98 -10.59
CA VAL A 208 7.65 -7.07 -9.63
C VAL A 208 6.71 -8.13 -10.18
N GLY A 209 6.22 -7.98 -11.42
CA GLY A 209 5.38 -8.94 -12.11
C GLY A 209 3.90 -8.89 -11.73
N ALA A 210 3.37 -7.72 -11.33
CA ALA A 210 1.94 -7.59 -11.05
C ALA A 210 1.10 -7.70 -12.35
N HIS A 211 -0.04 -8.37 -12.25
CA HIS A 211 -1.08 -8.38 -13.27
C HIS A 211 -1.85 -7.07 -13.22
N ILE A 212 -2.10 -6.44 -14.37
CA ILE A 212 -2.65 -5.09 -14.45
C ILE A 212 -3.87 -5.08 -15.37
N ASP A 213 -5.02 -4.76 -14.80
CA ASP A 213 -6.26 -4.51 -15.52
C ASP A 213 -6.55 -3.01 -15.51
N LEU A 214 -6.73 -2.42 -16.69
CA LEU A 214 -7.02 -1.00 -16.82
C LEU A 214 -8.53 -0.78 -16.83
N VAL A 215 -8.95 0.22 -16.07
CA VAL A 215 -10.35 0.65 -15.99
C VAL A 215 -10.45 2.15 -16.23
N SER A 216 -11.48 2.58 -16.96
CA SER A 216 -11.72 4.01 -17.18
C SER A 216 -12.19 4.70 -15.89
N LYS A 217 -11.98 6.01 -15.78
CA LYS A 217 -12.50 6.78 -14.63
C LYS A 217 -14.02 6.71 -14.53
N GLU A 218 -14.68 6.69 -15.68
CA GLU A 218 -16.13 6.66 -15.84
C GLU A 218 -16.70 5.32 -15.36
N GLU A 219 -16.07 4.21 -15.76
CA GLU A 219 -16.45 2.87 -15.32
C GLU A 219 -16.21 2.68 -13.81
N TYR A 220 -15.05 3.12 -13.31
CA TYR A 220 -14.78 3.10 -11.87
C TYR A 220 -15.85 3.88 -11.09
N ALA A 221 -16.26 5.06 -11.59
CA ALA A 221 -17.28 5.86 -10.94
C ALA A 221 -18.68 5.21 -10.99
N LYS A 222 -18.98 4.46 -12.06
CA LYS A 222 -20.26 3.77 -12.26
C LYS A 222 -20.37 2.49 -11.42
N VAL A 223 -19.34 1.66 -11.44
CA VAL A 223 -19.34 0.31 -10.84
C VAL A 223 -18.88 0.35 -9.39
N GLY A 224 -17.89 1.19 -9.08
CA GLY A 224 -17.28 1.29 -7.77
C GLY A 224 -16.20 0.24 -7.52
N SER A 225 -15.30 0.56 -6.59
CA SER A 225 -14.11 -0.26 -6.30
C SER A 225 -14.44 -1.64 -5.73
N GLU A 226 -15.46 -1.74 -4.89
CA GLU A 226 -15.83 -2.99 -4.23
C GLU A 226 -16.39 -4.00 -5.24
N ALA A 227 -17.27 -3.55 -6.14
CA ALA A 227 -17.81 -4.41 -7.18
C ALA A 227 -16.74 -4.83 -8.19
N LEU A 228 -15.86 -3.91 -8.64
CA LEU A 228 -14.76 -4.25 -9.55
C LEU A 228 -13.80 -5.29 -8.96
N THR A 229 -13.38 -5.10 -7.71
CA THR A 229 -12.50 -6.07 -7.03
C THR A 229 -13.20 -7.38 -6.73
N LYS A 230 -14.52 -7.36 -6.49
CA LYS A 230 -15.33 -8.57 -6.31
C LYS A 230 -15.43 -9.38 -7.60
N LEU A 231 -15.65 -8.75 -8.76
CA LEU A 231 -15.71 -9.43 -10.06
C LEU A 231 -14.39 -10.17 -10.35
N LEU A 232 -13.26 -9.47 -10.25
CA LEU A 232 -11.95 -10.08 -10.43
C LEU A 232 -11.66 -11.18 -9.40
N LYS A 233 -12.11 -11.01 -8.16
CA LYS A 233 -12.02 -12.06 -7.13
C LYS A 233 -12.78 -13.31 -7.56
N GLU A 234 -14.00 -13.16 -8.09
CA GLU A 234 -14.83 -14.29 -8.55
C GLU A 234 -14.20 -15.00 -9.75
N GLU A 235 -13.61 -14.26 -10.69
CA GLU A 235 -12.85 -14.82 -11.81
C GLU A 235 -11.68 -15.68 -11.32
N LEU A 236 -10.85 -15.14 -10.42
CA LEU A 236 -9.70 -15.86 -9.86
C LEU A 236 -10.12 -17.09 -9.04
N LEU A 237 -11.25 -17.03 -8.32
CA LEU A 237 -11.80 -18.20 -7.62
C LEU A 237 -12.21 -19.30 -8.61
N ASN A 238 -12.80 -18.94 -9.75
CA ASN A 238 -13.17 -19.90 -10.80
C ASN A 238 -11.94 -20.54 -11.47
N GLU A 239 -10.79 -19.86 -11.44
CA GLU A 239 -9.48 -20.40 -11.85
C GLU A 239 -8.81 -21.26 -10.77
N GLY A 240 -9.45 -21.46 -9.62
CA GLY A 240 -8.93 -22.26 -8.50
C GLY A 240 -7.91 -21.53 -7.63
N ARG A 241 -7.79 -20.20 -7.76
CA ARG A 241 -6.92 -19.36 -6.91
C ARG A 241 -7.58 -19.06 -5.57
N LYS A 242 -6.81 -18.49 -4.65
CA LYS A 242 -7.25 -18.05 -3.31
C LYS A 242 -6.99 -16.54 -3.14
N PRO A 243 -7.77 -15.68 -3.83
CA PRO A 243 -7.58 -14.24 -3.80
C PRO A 243 -7.99 -13.61 -2.47
N TYR A 244 -7.10 -12.75 -1.93
CA TYR A 244 -7.39 -11.85 -0.83
C TYR A 244 -7.54 -10.41 -1.34
N VAL A 245 -8.70 -9.80 -1.09
CA VAL A 245 -8.99 -8.43 -1.55
C VAL A 245 -8.54 -7.41 -0.52
N ILE A 246 -7.65 -6.50 -0.92
CA ILE A 246 -7.31 -5.31 -0.16
C ILE A 246 -8.09 -4.11 -0.74
N PRO A 247 -8.93 -3.43 0.05
CA PRO A 247 -9.70 -2.30 -0.45
C PRO A 247 -8.80 -1.12 -0.80
N VAL A 248 -9.34 -0.17 -1.56
CA VAL A 248 -8.61 1.01 -2.03
C VAL A 248 -7.86 1.71 -0.88
N GLY A 249 -6.54 1.83 -1.03
CA GLY A 249 -5.68 2.48 -0.03
C GLY A 249 -5.46 1.70 1.27
N GLY A 250 -5.88 0.42 1.33
CA GLY A 250 -5.82 -0.44 2.52
C GLY A 250 -6.72 0.09 3.64
N SER A 251 -7.77 0.82 3.30
CA SER A 251 -8.60 1.54 4.27
C SER A 251 -9.77 0.67 4.74
N ASN A 252 -9.51 -0.19 5.71
CA ASN A 252 -10.52 -0.95 6.44
C ASN A 252 -10.16 -1.01 7.94
N SER A 253 -11.00 -1.70 8.73
CA SER A 253 -10.78 -1.87 10.17
C SER A 253 -9.44 -2.53 10.47
N LEU A 254 -9.08 -3.62 9.76
CA LEU A 254 -7.81 -4.31 9.97
C LEU A 254 -6.57 -3.44 9.66
N GLY A 255 -6.58 -2.73 8.53
CA GLY A 255 -5.47 -1.84 8.14
C GLY A 255 -5.31 -0.63 9.07
N THR A 256 -6.34 -0.29 9.87
CA THR A 256 -6.27 0.80 10.86
C THR A 256 -5.32 0.47 12.01
N TRP A 257 -5.09 -0.82 12.33
CA TRP A 257 -4.15 -1.23 13.37
C TRP A 257 -2.72 -0.74 13.13
N GLY A 258 -2.30 -0.64 11.86
CA GLY A 258 -1.02 -0.03 11.51
C GLY A 258 -0.85 1.42 11.97
N TYR A 259 -1.95 2.17 12.06
CA TYR A 259 -1.95 3.55 12.57
C TYR A 259 -2.23 3.64 14.07
N ILE A 260 -2.85 2.62 14.68
CA ILE A 260 -2.85 2.49 16.14
C ILE A 260 -1.40 2.34 16.64
N GLU A 261 -0.59 1.53 15.95
CA GLU A 261 0.84 1.42 16.22
C GLU A 261 1.59 2.72 15.99
N ALA A 262 1.27 3.45 14.92
CA ALA A 262 1.89 4.76 14.65
C ALA A 262 1.59 5.83 15.73
N ILE A 263 0.47 5.71 16.44
CA ILE A 263 0.12 6.58 17.59
C ILE A 263 0.87 6.15 18.85
N ARG A 264 1.17 4.85 18.98
CA ARG A 264 1.94 4.28 20.10
C ARG A 264 3.43 4.63 20.01
N GLU A 265 3.97 4.74 18.79
CA GLU A 265 5.33 5.24 18.48
C GLU A 265 5.55 6.69 18.89
#